data_AF-A0A0G2DVH1-F1
#
_entry.id   AF-A0A0G2DVH1-F1
#
_cell.length_a   1.000
_cell.length_b   1.000
_cell.length_c   1.000
_cell.angle_alpha   90.00
_cell.angle_beta   90.00
_cell.angle_gamma   90.00
#
_symmetry.space_group_name_H-M   'P 1'
#
loop_
_entity.id
_entity.type
_entity.pdbx_description
1 polymer ?
#
loop_
_entity_poly.entity_id
_entity_poly.type
_entity_poly.pdbx_seq_one_letter_code
_entity_poly.pdbx_strand_id
1 'polypeptide(L)'
;MGDAKQAIRSLKQLDLDAPHEFALPKKQINDGEDVGFFLTSTGYADIMTWLLQLNAAMFPKRTASSYEAWQLNSEAVEFSEPVLRLKALMEKLEAIMDEAPPDPGPRRFGNISFRKWYEIVESRLPKLLDDAISSDILSRQKPQGNAASAKAELQAYLVGSFGSVQRLDYGTGHELSFLAFLGGIWKLGGFAKRDPGDEERGIVLGVIEPPGDVAKKNAVERERSVNMYFSAIGFIYDVKKGPFWEHSPILFDISGVRAGWAKINKV
;
A
#
# COMPACT_ATOMS: atom_id res chain seq x y z
N MET A 1 0.24 -25.36 28.51
CA MET A 1 0.96 -25.91 27.35
C MET A 1 1.15 -24.74 26.40
N GLY A 2 2.34 -24.15 26.38
CA GLY A 2 2.56 -22.82 25.81
C GLY A 2 2.32 -22.79 24.31
N ASP A 3 1.46 -21.89 23.85
CA ASP A 3 1.38 -21.50 22.44
C ASP A 3 2.76 -20.98 22.03
N ALA A 4 3.54 -21.82 21.36
CA ALA A 4 4.70 -21.36 20.64
C ALA A 4 4.16 -20.44 19.53
N LYS A 5 4.21 -19.12 19.76
CA LYS A 5 3.93 -18.11 18.73
C LYS A 5 4.80 -18.45 17.54
N GLN A 6 4.22 -18.99 16.48
CA GLN A 6 4.91 -19.18 15.23
C GLN A 6 5.39 -17.80 14.80
N ALA A 7 6.71 -17.59 14.81
CA ALA A 7 7.27 -16.30 14.45
C ALA A 7 6.87 -16.01 12.99
N ILE A 8 6.05 -14.98 12.80
CA ILE A 8 5.65 -14.54 11.47
C ILE A 8 6.92 -14.08 10.76
N ARG A 9 7.17 -14.63 9.57
CA ARG A 9 8.31 -14.27 8.75
C ARG A 9 8.22 -12.78 8.42
N SER A 10 9.26 -12.02 8.74
CA SER A 10 9.38 -10.60 8.39
C SER A 10 10.24 -10.40 7.16
N LEU A 11 9.95 -9.33 6.41
CA LEU A 11 10.76 -8.87 5.30
C LEU A 11 12.13 -8.44 5.85
N LYS A 12 13.19 -9.07 5.34
CA LYS A 12 14.55 -8.78 5.79
C LYS A 12 14.99 -7.40 5.30
N GLN A 13 15.54 -6.62 6.22
CA GLN A 13 16.24 -5.39 5.89
C GLN A 13 17.51 -5.70 5.11
N LEU A 14 17.89 -4.76 4.26
CA LEU A 14 19.12 -4.81 3.49
C LEU A 14 20.30 -4.74 4.47
N ASP A 15 21.33 -5.54 4.23
CA ASP A 15 22.59 -5.42 4.95
C ASP A 15 23.33 -4.20 4.40
N LEU A 16 23.42 -3.15 5.21
CA LEU A 16 23.95 -1.86 4.77
C LEU A 16 25.45 -1.77 4.91
N ASP A 17 26.06 -2.70 5.65
CA ASP A 17 27.50 -2.85 5.75
C ASP A 17 28.05 -3.60 4.52
N ALA A 18 27.21 -4.36 3.83
CA ALA A 18 27.52 -5.00 2.56
C ALA A 18 27.27 -4.06 1.36
N PRO A 19 28.13 -4.05 0.33
CA PRO A 19 27.88 -3.29 -0.89
C PRO A 19 26.59 -3.75 -1.59
N HIS A 20 25.76 -2.77 -1.96
CA HIS A 20 24.52 -2.92 -2.70
C HIS A 20 24.45 -1.88 -3.82
N GLU A 21 24.06 -2.32 -5.01
CA GLU A 21 23.92 -1.48 -6.18
C GLU A 21 22.44 -1.30 -6.50
N PHE A 22 21.93 -0.08 -6.37
CA PHE A 22 20.56 0.26 -6.73
C PHE A 22 20.40 0.38 -8.24
N ALA A 23 19.22 0.04 -8.73
CA ALA A 23 18.91 0.09 -10.15
C ALA A 23 17.48 0.59 -10.39
N LEU A 24 17.27 1.32 -11.48
CA LEU A 24 15.91 1.68 -11.87
C LEU A 24 15.13 0.40 -12.26
N PRO A 25 13.91 0.20 -11.70
CA PRO A 25 13.08 -0.93 -12.08
C PRO A 25 12.82 -0.94 -13.58
N LYS A 26 12.94 -2.12 -14.18
CA LYS A 26 12.66 -2.35 -15.60
C LYS A 26 11.70 -3.51 -15.76
N LYS A 27 10.96 -3.53 -16.86
CA LYS A 27 10.06 -4.64 -17.17
C LYS A 27 10.89 -5.93 -17.31
N GLN A 28 10.56 -6.94 -16.51
CA GLN A 28 11.19 -8.26 -16.55
C GLN A 28 10.18 -9.38 -16.88
N ILE A 29 8.87 -9.08 -16.88
CA ILE A 29 7.81 -10.03 -17.24
C ILE A 29 7.21 -9.61 -18.58
N ASN A 30 7.52 -10.33 -19.64
CA ASN A 30 7.07 -10.06 -21.01
C ASN A 30 6.11 -11.14 -21.51
N ASP A 31 6.33 -12.39 -21.13
CA ASP A 31 5.51 -13.54 -21.50
C ASP A 31 5.33 -14.53 -20.33
N GLY A 32 4.81 -15.73 -20.63
CA GLY A 32 4.50 -16.75 -19.63
C GLY A 32 5.71 -17.39 -18.96
N GLU A 33 6.86 -17.51 -19.64
CA GLU A 33 8.07 -18.10 -19.04
C GLU A 33 8.66 -17.16 -17.98
N ASP A 34 8.63 -15.85 -18.26
CA ASP A 34 9.05 -14.84 -17.29
C ASP A 34 8.19 -14.84 -16.02
N VAL A 35 6.89 -15.17 -16.12
CA VAL A 35 6.02 -15.36 -14.95
C VAL A 35 6.50 -16.54 -14.11
N GLY A 36 6.87 -17.65 -14.76
CA GLY A 36 7.45 -18.81 -14.09
C GLY A 36 8.72 -18.46 -13.30
N PHE A 37 9.62 -17.67 -13.91
CA PHE A 37 10.79 -17.14 -13.21
C PHE A 37 10.40 -16.23 -12.03
N PHE A 38 9.49 -15.28 -12.25
CA PHE A 38 9.06 -14.33 -11.23
C PHE A 38 8.59 -15.04 -9.95
N LEU A 39 7.79 -16.10 -10.05
CA LEU A 39 7.28 -16.86 -8.90
C LEU A 39 8.38 -17.52 -8.05
N THR A 40 9.58 -17.68 -8.61
CA THR A 40 10.76 -18.24 -7.91
C THR A 40 11.78 -17.16 -7.51
N SER A 41 11.54 -15.91 -7.90
CA SER A 41 12.47 -14.81 -7.68
C SER A 41 12.46 -14.30 -6.25
N THR A 42 13.56 -13.67 -5.83
CA THR A 42 13.64 -12.91 -4.57
C THR A 42 12.57 -11.82 -4.50
N GLY A 43 12.26 -11.17 -5.63
CA GLY A 43 11.24 -10.12 -5.69
C GLY A 43 9.86 -10.62 -5.29
N TYR A 44 9.42 -11.78 -5.82
CA TYR A 44 8.16 -12.39 -5.42
C TYR A 44 8.15 -12.80 -3.95
N ALA A 45 9.23 -13.46 -3.49
CA ALA A 45 9.35 -13.91 -2.10
C ALA A 45 9.28 -12.73 -1.11
N ASP A 46 9.94 -11.62 -1.42
CA ASP A 46 9.95 -10.41 -0.60
C ASP A 46 8.58 -9.72 -0.61
N ILE A 47 7.94 -9.56 -1.77
CA ILE A 47 6.59 -8.99 -1.89
C ILE A 47 5.59 -9.79 -1.06
N MET A 48 5.59 -11.12 -1.18
CA MET A 48 4.68 -11.99 -0.44
C MET A 48 4.95 -11.93 1.07
N THR A 49 6.23 -11.93 1.47
CA THR A 49 6.59 -11.79 2.88
C THR A 49 6.11 -10.45 3.44
N TRP A 50 6.30 -9.37 2.69
CA TRP A 50 5.87 -8.02 3.10
C TRP A 50 4.36 -7.93 3.27
N LEU A 51 3.60 -8.40 2.28
CA LEU A 51 2.14 -8.41 2.33
C LEU A 51 1.62 -9.20 3.54
N LEU A 52 2.17 -10.40 3.76
CA LEU A 52 1.75 -11.25 4.87
C LEU A 52 2.15 -10.67 6.23
N GLN A 53 3.31 -10.00 6.32
CA GLN A 53 3.76 -9.30 7.52
C GLN A 53 2.79 -8.18 7.90
N LEU A 54 2.41 -7.32 6.94
CA LEU A 54 1.43 -6.24 7.16
C LEU A 54 0.06 -6.80 7.54
N ASN A 55 -0.40 -7.85 6.85
CA ASN A 55 -1.68 -8.50 7.15
C ASN A 55 -1.70 -9.07 8.59
N ALA A 56 -0.63 -9.71 9.02
CA ALA A 56 -0.54 -10.28 10.36
C ALA A 56 -0.55 -9.22 11.47
N ALA A 57 0.02 -8.03 11.22
CA ALA A 57 0.01 -6.91 12.17
C ALA A 57 -1.40 -6.40 12.50
N MET A 58 -2.35 -6.67 11.59
CA MET A 58 -3.75 -6.28 11.69
C MET A 58 -4.65 -7.34 12.32
N PHE A 59 -4.11 -8.49 12.74
CA PHE A 59 -4.92 -9.51 13.41
C PHE A 59 -5.50 -8.97 14.73
N PRO A 60 -6.79 -9.25 15.03
CA PRO A 60 -7.43 -8.78 16.25
C PRO A 60 -6.68 -9.21 17.51
N LYS A 61 -6.56 -8.30 18.47
CA LYS A 61 -5.95 -8.58 19.77
C LYS A 61 -6.93 -9.38 20.63
N ARG A 62 -6.46 -10.51 21.17
CA ARG A 62 -7.24 -11.27 22.17
C ARG A 62 -7.22 -10.53 23.51
N THR A 63 -8.40 -10.30 24.08
CA THR A 63 -8.59 -9.81 25.45
C THR A 63 -9.09 -10.93 26.35
N ALA A 64 -9.28 -10.67 27.65
CA ALA A 64 -9.68 -11.70 28.62
C ALA A 64 -11.01 -12.39 28.27
N SER A 65 -11.90 -11.69 27.56
CA SER A 65 -13.27 -12.15 27.25
C SER A 65 -13.69 -11.96 25.79
N SER A 66 -12.86 -11.34 24.93
CA SER A 66 -13.23 -11.03 23.54
C SER A 66 -12.02 -10.91 22.61
N TYR A 67 -12.28 -10.51 21.36
CA TYR A 67 -11.29 -10.06 20.39
C TYR A 67 -11.59 -8.62 20.00
N GLU A 68 -10.55 -7.80 19.96
CA GLU A 68 -10.63 -6.40 19.59
C GLU A 68 -9.88 -6.19 18.27
N ALA A 69 -10.61 -5.77 17.23
CA ALA A 69 -10.03 -5.40 15.95
C ALA A 69 -9.44 -3.99 16.01
N TRP A 70 -8.38 -3.76 15.24
CA TRP A 70 -7.78 -2.44 15.14
C TRP A 70 -8.63 -1.54 14.25
N GLN A 71 -9.02 -0.37 14.76
CA GLN A 71 -9.85 0.61 14.06
C GLN A 71 -9.00 1.75 13.51
N LEU A 72 -9.45 2.38 12.42
CA LEU A 72 -8.86 3.64 11.97
C LEU A 72 -9.07 4.69 13.06
N ASN A 73 -8.02 5.45 13.39
CA ASN A 73 -8.01 6.43 14.48
C ASN A 73 -8.11 5.84 15.90
N SER A 74 -7.79 4.56 16.08
CA SER A 74 -7.64 4.00 17.43
C SER A 74 -6.55 4.75 18.19
N GLU A 75 -6.89 5.31 19.36
CA GLU A 75 -5.92 5.93 20.29
C GLU A 75 -4.84 4.95 20.77
N ALA A 76 -5.08 3.63 20.60
CA ALA A 76 -4.12 2.60 20.92
C ALA A 76 -2.97 2.47 19.90
N VAL A 77 -3.02 3.20 18.78
CA VAL A 77 -1.98 3.17 17.75
C VAL A 77 -1.31 4.53 17.65
N GLU A 78 -0.08 4.61 18.15
CA GLU A 78 0.77 5.78 18.00
C GLU A 78 1.49 5.71 16.65
N PHE A 79 1.41 6.76 15.84
CA PHE A 79 2.14 6.82 14.57
C PHE A 79 3.58 7.29 14.79
N SER A 80 4.54 6.57 14.20
CA SER A 80 5.93 6.98 14.19
C SER A 80 6.14 8.19 13.27
N GLU A 81 7.25 8.92 13.45
CA GLU A 81 7.60 10.04 12.57
C GLU A 81 7.64 9.63 11.08
N PRO A 82 8.27 8.51 10.67
CA PRO A 82 8.21 8.05 9.27
C PRO A 82 6.78 7.84 8.75
N VAL A 83 5.90 7.25 9.56
CA VAL A 83 4.49 7.05 9.20
C VAL A 83 3.77 8.39 9.02
N LEU A 84 3.97 9.34 9.94
CA LEU A 84 3.37 10.68 9.85
C LEU A 84 3.87 11.46 8.62
N ARG A 85 5.17 11.35 8.30
CA ARG A 85 5.73 11.98 7.10
C ARG A 85 5.17 11.38 5.81
N LEU A 86 4.95 10.06 5.77
CA LEU A 86 4.29 9.40 4.64
C LEU A 86 2.80 9.74 4.53
N LYS A 87 2.10 9.90 5.66
CA LYS A 87 0.72 10.40 5.66
C LYS A 87 0.66 11.82 5.07
N ALA A 88 1.56 12.71 5.50
CA ALA A 88 1.66 14.07 4.93
C ALA A 88 2.04 14.07 3.45
N LEU A 89 2.82 13.07 2.98
CA LEU A 89 3.07 12.88 1.54
C LEU A 89 1.77 12.57 0.79
N MET A 90 0.93 11.67 1.32
CA MET A 90 -0.35 11.34 0.68
C MET A 90 -1.27 12.57 0.62
N GLU A 91 -1.38 13.33 1.71
CA GLU A 91 -2.16 14.59 1.76
C GLU A 91 -1.67 15.61 0.73
N LYS A 92 -0.35 15.76 0.55
CA LYS A 92 0.23 16.64 -0.49
C LYS A 92 -0.08 16.15 -1.91
N LEU A 93 -0.08 14.83 -2.16
CA LEU A 93 -0.43 14.25 -3.46
C LEU A 93 -1.92 14.43 -3.77
N GLU A 94 -2.78 14.29 -2.76
CA GLU A 94 -4.21 14.56 -2.84
C GLU A 94 -4.48 16.04 -3.15
N ALA A 95 -3.81 16.97 -2.46
CA ALA A 95 -3.96 18.40 -2.71
C ALA A 95 -3.57 18.83 -4.14
N ILE A 96 -2.67 18.10 -4.81
CA ILE A 96 -2.33 18.37 -6.22
C ILE A 96 -3.52 18.08 -7.15
N MET A 97 -4.49 17.24 -6.75
CA MET A 97 -5.72 17.01 -7.53
C MET A 97 -6.51 18.30 -7.74
N ASP A 98 -6.50 19.21 -6.76
CA ASP A 98 -7.20 20.50 -6.86
C ASP A 98 -6.56 21.43 -7.92
N GLU A 99 -5.27 21.23 -8.22
CA GLU A 99 -4.54 21.98 -9.26
C GLU A 99 -4.78 21.42 -10.68
N ALA A 100 -5.35 20.22 -10.77
CA ALA A 100 -5.68 19.53 -12.00
C ALA A 100 -7.17 19.13 -12.03
N PRO A 101 -8.11 20.11 -11.97
CA PRO A 101 -9.53 19.82 -11.91
C PRO A 101 -9.98 19.00 -13.13
N PRO A 102 -10.97 18.10 -12.96
CA PRO A 102 -11.52 17.34 -14.07
C PRO A 102 -12.07 18.25 -15.16
N ASP A 103 -11.71 18.00 -16.42
CA ASP A 103 -12.34 18.69 -17.53
C ASP A 103 -13.86 18.40 -17.57
N PRO A 104 -14.71 19.40 -17.89
CA PRO A 104 -16.15 19.25 -17.93
C PRO A 104 -16.66 18.42 -19.13
N GLY A 105 -17.86 17.86 -18.98
CA GLY A 105 -18.61 17.18 -20.06
C GLY A 105 -18.77 15.66 -19.87
N PRO A 106 -19.69 15.02 -20.62
CA PRO A 106 -19.95 13.59 -20.51
C PRO A 106 -18.76 12.78 -21.04
N ARG A 107 -18.23 11.87 -20.23
CA ARG A 107 -17.09 11.01 -20.58
C ARG A 107 -17.42 9.55 -20.29
N ARG A 108 -16.96 8.65 -21.17
CA ARG A 108 -17.09 7.19 -21.03
C ARG A 108 -15.79 6.50 -20.58
N PHE A 109 -14.67 7.21 -20.63
CA PHE A 109 -13.31 6.74 -20.27
C PHE A 109 -12.62 7.76 -19.35
N GLY A 110 -11.40 7.46 -18.91
CA GLY A 110 -10.65 8.28 -17.95
C GLY A 110 -10.50 9.76 -18.36
N ASN A 111 -10.38 10.64 -17.36
CA ASN A 111 -10.29 12.08 -17.58
C ASN A 111 -8.85 12.48 -17.96
N ILE A 112 -8.68 13.26 -19.04
CA ILE A 112 -7.36 13.75 -19.50
C ILE A 112 -6.66 14.61 -18.44
N SER A 113 -7.40 15.27 -17.53
CA SER A 113 -6.84 15.99 -16.38
C SER A 113 -5.93 15.11 -15.51
N PHE A 114 -6.09 13.77 -15.53
CA PHE A 114 -5.14 12.86 -14.90
C PHE A 114 -3.71 13.01 -15.43
N ARG A 115 -3.53 13.28 -16.73
CA ARG A 115 -2.20 13.54 -17.32
C ARG A 115 -1.58 14.80 -16.75
N LYS A 116 -2.39 15.86 -16.61
CA LYS A 116 -1.96 17.12 -15.99
C LYS A 116 -1.58 16.90 -14.53
N TRP A 117 -2.41 16.19 -13.76
CA TRP A 117 -2.10 15.84 -12.37
C TRP A 117 -0.78 15.07 -12.28
N TYR A 118 -0.59 14.06 -13.13
CA TYR A 118 0.60 13.23 -13.16
C TYR A 118 1.86 14.04 -13.48
N GLU A 119 1.82 14.94 -14.48
CA GLU A 119 2.94 15.83 -14.82
C GLU A 119 3.33 16.73 -13.64
N ILE A 120 2.34 17.29 -12.93
CA ILE A 120 2.60 18.10 -11.73
C ILE A 120 3.25 17.25 -10.63
N VAL A 121 2.69 16.07 -10.35
CA VAL A 121 3.24 15.14 -9.36
C VAL A 121 4.67 14.75 -9.70
N GLU A 122 4.93 14.30 -10.93
CA GLU A 122 6.26 13.87 -11.38
C GLU A 122 7.30 14.99 -11.21
N SER A 123 6.93 16.24 -11.51
CA SER A 123 7.83 17.40 -11.34
C SER A 123 8.17 17.71 -9.88
N ARG A 124 7.25 17.44 -8.95
CA ARG A 124 7.39 17.78 -7.51
C ARG A 124 7.89 16.60 -6.68
N LEU A 125 7.78 15.38 -7.19
CA LEU A 125 8.04 14.15 -6.47
C LEU A 125 9.43 14.08 -5.83
N PRO A 126 10.53 14.55 -6.49
CA PRO A 126 11.84 14.52 -5.86
C PRO A 126 11.88 15.28 -4.52
N LYS A 127 11.22 16.44 -4.44
CA LYS A 127 11.16 17.26 -3.22
C LYS A 127 10.18 16.68 -2.20
N LEU A 128 9.04 16.17 -2.67
CA LEU A 128 8.07 15.49 -1.81
C LEU A 128 8.69 14.28 -1.10
N LEU A 129 9.54 13.51 -1.80
CA LEU A 129 10.29 12.40 -1.20
C LEU A 129 11.33 12.86 -0.16
N ASP A 130 12.03 13.97 -0.41
CA ASP A 130 12.99 14.53 0.57
C ASP A 130 12.32 14.98 1.87
N ASP A 131 11.07 15.46 1.78
CA ASP A 131 10.28 15.81 2.96
C ASP A 131 9.77 14.55 3.69
N ALA A 132 9.35 13.55 2.90
CA ALA A 132 8.66 12.35 3.42
C ALA A 132 9.62 11.31 4.03
N ILE A 133 10.84 11.19 3.50
CA ILE A 133 11.79 10.15 3.87
C ILE A 133 13.09 10.81 4.31
N SER A 134 13.64 10.36 5.44
CA SER A 134 14.89 10.91 5.98
C SER A 134 16.05 10.80 4.99
N SER A 135 16.92 11.80 4.99
CA SER A 135 18.06 11.88 4.08
C SER A 135 19.05 10.73 4.26
N ASP A 136 19.19 10.19 5.47
CA ASP A 136 20.04 9.02 5.74
C ASP A 136 19.51 7.75 5.04
N ILE A 137 18.21 7.67 4.76
CA ILE A 137 17.59 6.57 4.02
C ILE A 137 17.75 6.79 2.50
N LEU A 138 17.44 8.00 2.03
CA LEU A 138 17.51 8.35 0.61
C LEU A 138 18.94 8.36 0.05
N SER A 139 19.93 8.58 0.90
CA SER A 139 21.35 8.60 0.54
C SER A 139 22.11 7.32 0.95
N ARG A 140 21.41 6.25 1.37
CA ARG A 140 22.08 4.96 1.68
C ARG A 140 22.84 4.48 0.45
N GLN A 141 24.09 4.12 0.70
CA GLN A 141 25.06 3.62 -0.27
C GLN A 141 25.10 4.43 -1.56
N LYS A 142 25.99 5.45 -1.56
CA LYS A 142 26.14 6.35 -2.71
C LYS A 142 26.34 5.55 -4.01
N PRO A 143 25.66 5.95 -5.09
CA PRO A 143 25.80 5.28 -6.37
C PRO A 143 27.25 5.29 -6.83
N GLN A 144 27.74 4.14 -7.29
CA GLN A 144 29.03 4.01 -7.96
C GLN A 144 28.81 4.03 -9.48
N GLY A 145 29.56 4.88 -10.19
CA GLY A 145 29.42 5.00 -11.65
C GLY A 145 28.03 5.45 -12.08
N ASN A 146 27.38 4.65 -12.94
CA ASN A 146 26.05 4.94 -13.51
C ASN A 146 24.89 4.27 -12.74
N ALA A 147 25.16 3.73 -11.54
CA ALA A 147 24.12 3.12 -10.71
C ALA A 147 23.05 4.14 -10.28
N ALA A 148 21.82 3.66 -10.08
CA ALA A 148 20.76 4.50 -9.53
C ALA A 148 21.03 4.79 -8.05
N SER A 149 20.34 5.78 -7.48
CA SER A 149 20.30 5.97 -6.03
C SER A 149 19.09 5.26 -5.42
N ALA A 150 19.13 4.97 -4.11
CA ALA A 150 17.97 4.49 -3.36
C ALA A 150 16.74 5.38 -3.59
N LYS A 151 16.93 6.71 -3.57
CA LYS A 151 15.88 7.68 -3.89
C LYS A 151 15.27 7.47 -5.27
N ALA A 152 16.10 7.27 -6.30
CA ALA A 152 15.62 7.10 -7.67
C ALA A 152 14.82 5.79 -7.83
N GLU A 153 15.26 4.71 -7.20
CA GLU A 153 14.56 3.42 -7.22
C GLU A 153 13.22 3.48 -6.45
N LEU A 154 13.20 4.06 -5.25
CA LEU A 154 11.96 4.30 -4.49
C LEU A 154 10.98 5.19 -5.27
N GLN A 155 11.49 6.26 -5.89
CA GLN A 155 10.69 7.16 -6.71
C GLN A 155 10.00 6.42 -7.86
N ALA A 156 10.70 5.49 -8.52
CA ALA A 156 10.12 4.70 -9.60
C ALA A 156 8.92 3.84 -9.15
N TYR A 157 9.01 3.20 -7.97
CA TYR A 157 7.89 2.45 -7.41
C TYR A 157 6.71 3.35 -7.00
N LEU A 158 6.99 4.53 -6.44
CA LEU A 158 5.93 5.49 -6.09
C LEU A 158 5.24 6.03 -7.34
N VAL A 159 5.98 6.44 -8.36
CA VAL A 159 5.42 6.87 -9.66
C VAL A 159 4.57 5.77 -10.29
N GLY A 160 5.08 4.53 -10.28
CA GLY A 160 4.36 3.36 -10.79
C GLY A 160 3.06 3.05 -10.05
N SER A 161 2.83 3.64 -8.88
CA SER A 161 1.63 3.40 -8.08
C SER A 161 0.42 4.23 -8.45
N PHE A 162 0.55 5.25 -9.32
CA PHE A 162 -0.54 6.21 -9.56
C PHE A 162 -1.50 5.83 -10.68
N GLY A 163 -1.22 4.78 -11.46
CA GLY A 163 -2.00 4.42 -12.64
C GLY A 163 -1.25 4.65 -13.96
N SER A 164 -1.89 4.31 -15.07
CA SER A 164 -1.32 4.45 -16.40
C SER A 164 -1.75 5.76 -17.06
N VAL A 165 -0.81 6.68 -17.30
CA VAL A 165 -1.05 7.95 -18.02
C VAL A 165 -1.54 7.73 -19.45
N GLN A 166 -1.04 6.67 -20.10
CA GLN A 166 -1.37 6.34 -21.48
C GLN A 166 -2.78 5.77 -21.60
N ARG A 167 -3.12 4.81 -20.73
CA ARG A 167 -4.40 4.10 -20.76
C ARG A 167 -5.50 4.78 -19.95
N LEU A 168 -5.15 5.73 -19.08
CA LEU A 168 -6.02 6.39 -18.12
C LEU A 168 -6.77 5.36 -17.25
N ASP A 169 -6.04 4.36 -16.78
CA ASP A 169 -6.54 3.27 -15.95
C ASP A 169 -5.73 3.09 -14.66
N TYR A 170 -6.36 2.41 -13.70
CA TYR A 170 -5.78 2.01 -12.42
C TYR A 170 -6.18 0.56 -12.14
N GLY A 171 -5.34 -0.16 -11.41
CA GLY A 171 -5.57 -1.56 -11.09
C GLY A 171 -4.55 -2.11 -10.10
N THR A 172 -4.69 -3.38 -9.75
CA THR A 172 -3.94 -4.04 -8.68
C THR A 172 -2.42 -4.05 -8.88
N GLY A 173 -1.93 -3.92 -10.12
CA GLY A 173 -0.50 -3.74 -10.38
C GLY A 173 0.07 -2.41 -9.85
N HIS A 174 -0.74 -1.35 -9.87
CA HIS A 174 -0.37 -0.04 -9.33
C HIS A 174 -0.41 -0.06 -7.80
N GLU A 175 -1.43 -0.69 -7.21
CA GLU A 175 -1.50 -0.95 -5.77
C GLU A 175 -0.27 -1.74 -5.28
N LEU A 176 0.13 -2.77 -6.05
CA LEU A 176 1.32 -3.55 -5.75
C LEU A 176 2.61 -2.70 -5.83
N SER A 177 2.68 -1.75 -6.76
CA SER A 177 3.80 -0.81 -6.86
C SER A 177 3.89 0.09 -5.62
N PHE A 178 2.76 0.51 -5.04
CA PHE A 178 2.74 1.26 -3.77
C PHE A 178 3.24 0.40 -2.61
N LEU A 179 2.79 -0.85 -2.54
CA LEU A 179 3.29 -1.79 -1.53
C LEU A 179 4.79 -2.05 -1.68
N ALA A 180 5.30 -2.15 -2.91
CA ALA A 180 6.73 -2.28 -3.19
C ALA A 180 7.51 -1.02 -2.77
N PHE A 181 6.96 0.18 -2.96
CA PHE A 181 7.55 1.43 -2.45
C PHE A 181 7.71 1.40 -0.93
N LEU A 182 6.64 1.06 -0.19
CA LEU A 182 6.70 0.92 1.28
C LEU A 182 7.67 -0.19 1.71
N GLY A 183 7.68 -1.32 0.99
CA GLY A 183 8.61 -2.42 1.21
C GLY A 183 10.07 -2.00 0.97
N GLY A 184 10.33 -1.13 0.00
CA GLY A 184 11.65 -0.55 -0.23
C GLY A 184 12.13 0.30 0.95
N ILE A 185 11.26 1.17 1.48
CA ILE A 185 11.56 1.96 2.70
C ILE A 185 11.84 1.03 3.88
N TRP A 186 11.03 -0.03 4.05
CA TRP A 186 11.25 -1.04 5.08
C TRP A 186 12.61 -1.72 4.94
N LYS A 187 12.95 -2.20 3.74
CA LYS A 187 14.24 -2.86 3.47
C LYS A 187 15.42 -1.94 3.77
N LEU A 188 15.28 -0.64 3.52
CA LEU A 188 16.31 0.34 3.85
C LEU A 188 16.33 0.73 5.33
N GLY A 189 15.43 0.20 6.17
CA GLY A 189 15.36 0.53 7.60
C GLY A 189 14.83 1.94 7.87
N GLY A 190 13.93 2.45 7.01
CA GLY A 190 13.37 3.79 7.11
C GLY A 190 12.20 3.95 8.08
N PHE A 191 11.75 2.88 8.73
CA PHE A 191 10.68 2.90 9.74
C PHE A 191 11.23 2.75 11.16
N ALA A 192 10.43 3.14 12.15
CA ALA A 192 10.86 3.09 13.55
C ALA A 192 11.04 1.65 14.05
N LYS A 193 12.07 1.43 14.87
CA LYS A 193 12.29 0.15 15.55
C LYS A 193 11.32 0.05 16.73
N ARG A 194 10.28 -0.76 16.59
CA ARG A 194 9.26 -1.00 17.61
C ARG A 194 9.05 -2.51 17.83
N ASP A 195 8.17 -2.85 18.76
CA ASP A 195 7.78 -4.24 18.98
C ASP A 195 7.12 -4.83 17.71
N PRO A 196 7.28 -6.13 17.45
CA PRO A 196 6.76 -6.76 16.24
C PRO A 196 5.26 -6.52 16.04
N GLY A 197 4.89 -5.96 14.90
CA GLY A 197 3.51 -5.67 14.51
C GLY A 197 3.05 -4.25 14.85
N ASP A 198 3.78 -3.48 15.67
CA ASP A 198 3.35 -2.12 16.05
C ASP A 198 3.65 -1.11 14.95
N GLU A 199 4.87 -1.15 14.38
CA GLU A 199 5.23 -0.25 13.29
C GLU A 199 4.48 -0.62 12.01
N GLU A 200 4.34 -1.91 11.71
CA GLU A 200 3.57 -2.41 10.58
C GLU A 200 2.11 -1.98 10.65
N ARG A 201 1.52 -2.04 11.85
CA ARG A 201 0.16 -1.54 12.08
C ARG A 201 0.06 -0.04 11.91
N GLY A 202 1.07 0.71 12.35
CA GLY A 202 1.18 2.15 12.09
C GLY A 202 1.21 2.47 10.59
N ILE A 203 2.00 1.73 9.81
CA ILE A 203 2.05 1.84 8.34
C ILE A 203 0.67 1.52 7.75
N VAL A 204 0.06 0.42 8.18
CA VAL A 204 -1.24 0.01 7.66
C VAL A 204 -2.31 1.05 8.00
N LEU A 205 -2.48 1.46 9.26
CA LEU A 205 -3.54 2.39 9.65
C LEU A 205 -3.28 3.85 9.27
N GLY A 206 -2.02 4.25 9.13
CA GLY A 206 -1.63 5.64 8.87
C GLY A 206 -1.35 5.97 7.40
N VAL A 207 -1.00 4.96 6.58
CA VAL A 207 -0.59 5.15 5.18
C VAL A 207 -1.41 4.32 4.19
N ILE A 208 -1.72 3.06 4.52
CA ILE A 208 -2.47 2.16 3.60
C ILE A 208 -3.98 2.23 3.85
N GLU A 209 -4.37 2.48 5.10
CA GLU A 209 -5.72 2.45 5.69
C GLU A 209 -6.48 1.11 5.45
N PRO A 210 -6.61 0.22 6.47
CA PRO A 210 -7.08 -1.15 6.30
C PRO A 210 -8.60 -1.31 6.16
N PRO A 211 -9.04 -2.50 5.71
CA PRO A 211 -10.44 -2.84 5.52
C PRO A 211 -11.23 -3.28 6.75
N GLY A 212 -12.45 -2.78 6.90
CA GLY A 212 -13.48 -3.29 7.84
C GLY A 212 -14.85 -3.52 7.19
N ASP A 213 -15.64 -4.46 7.75
CA ASP A 213 -17.09 -4.79 7.58
C ASP A 213 -17.85 -4.50 6.26
N VAL A 214 -17.34 -5.11 5.20
CA VAL A 214 -17.56 -4.90 3.76
C VAL A 214 -18.97 -5.04 3.13
N ALA A 215 -20.03 -5.46 3.82
CA ALA A 215 -21.30 -5.86 3.16
C ALA A 215 -22.57 -5.18 3.64
N LYS A 216 -22.49 -4.27 4.61
CA LYS A 216 -23.66 -3.58 5.13
C LYS A 216 -23.61 -2.14 4.65
N LYS A 217 -24.45 -1.75 3.70
CA LYS A 217 -24.48 -0.38 3.14
C LYS A 217 -24.51 0.71 4.23
N ASN A 218 -25.26 0.52 5.31
CA ASN A 218 -25.30 1.47 6.44
C ASN A 218 -24.01 1.48 7.26
N ALA A 219 -23.28 0.37 7.33
CA ALA A 219 -21.94 0.35 7.91
C ALA A 219 -20.94 1.02 6.94
N VAL A 220 -21.06 0.77 5.64
CA VAL A 220 -20.25 1.44 4.60
C VAL A 220 -20.42 2.95 4.67
N GLU A 221 -21.65 3.45 4.72
CA GLU A 221 -21.91 4.90 4.81
C GLU A 221 -21.40 5.52 6.11
N ARG A 222 -21.50 4.80 7.24
CA ARG A 222 -21.00 5.29 8.53
C ARG A 222 -19.48 5.31 8.60
N GLU A 223 -18.83 4.30 8.03
CA GLU A 223 -17.39 4.06 8.19
C GLU A 223 -16.56 4.55 6.99
N ARG A 224 -17.15 4.87 5.82
CA ARG A 224 -16.40 5.25 4.61
C ARG A 224 -15.58 6.54 4.72
N SER A 225 -15.91 7.42 5.66
CA SER A 225 -15.13 8.64 5.94
C SER A 225 -13.90 8.38 6.82
N VAL A 226 -13.82 7.19 7.43
CA VAL A 226 -12.79 6.80 8.40
C VAL A 226 -12.31 5.37 8.15
N ASN A 227 -12.47 4.83 6.95
CA ASN A 227 -11.96 3.49 6.61
C ASN A 227 -11.86 3.36 5.08
N MET A 228 -10.64 3.25 4.56
CA MET A 228 -10.37 3.30 3.11
C MET A 228 -10.99 2.14 2.33
N TYR A 229 -11.15 0.95 2.90
CA TYR A 229 -11.87 -0.11 2.19
C TYR A 229 -13.38 0.13 2.17
N PHE A 230 -13.97 0.67 3.23
CA PHE A 230 -15.35 1.16 3.16
C PHE A 230 -15.49 2.35 2.21
N SER A 231 -14.46 3.17 2.06
CA SER A 231 -14.39 4.18 1.01
C SER A 231 -14.34 3.54 -0.39
N ALA A 232 -13.56 2.48 -0.60
CA ALA A 232 -13.49 1.73 -1.85
C ALA A 232 -14.78 0.97 -2.18
N ILE A 233 -15.41 0.30 -1.19
CA ILE A 233 -16.74 -0.32 -1.34
C ILE A 233 -17.82 0.75 -1.54
N GLY A 234 -17.73 1.86 -0.82
CA GLY A 234 -18.57 3.04 -0.99
C GLY A 234 -18.46 3.59 -2.41
N PHE A 235 -17.25 3.69 -2.94
CA PHE A 235 -16.97 4.07 -4.32
C PHE A 235 -17.57 3.05 -5.31
N ILE A 236 -17.49 1.75 -5.04
CA ILE A 236 -18.21 0.73 -5.83
C ILE A 236 -19.71 0.99 -5.81
N TYR A 237 -20.32 1.30 -4.66
CA TYR A 237 -21.73 1.66 -4.55
C TYR A 237 -22.08 2.97 -5.26
N ASP A 238 -21.15 3.93 -5.31
CA ASP A 238 -21.36 5.21 -5.98
C ASP A 238 -21.36 5.02 -7.51
N VAL A 239 -20.40 4.23 -8.02
CA VAL A 239 -20.13 4.06 -9.46
C VAL A 239 -20.97 2.96 -10.09
N LYS A 240 -21.20 1.84 -9.40
CA LYS A 240 -21.99 0.70 -9.91
C LYS A 240 -23.42 0.77 -9.39
N LYS A 241 -24.38 0.47 -10.28
CA LYS A 241 -25.81 0.41 -9.94
C LYS A 241 -26.29 -1.03 -9.97
N GLY A 242 -27.36 -1.30 -9.22
CA GLY A 242 -27.91 -2.64 -9.04
C GLY A 242 -27.46 -3.29 -7.73
N PRO A 243 -27.94 -4.50 -7.43
CA PRO A 243 -27.55 -5.22 -6.22
C PRO A 243 -26.07 -5.59 -6.18
N PHE A 244 -25.46 -5.50 -4.99
CA PHE A 244 -24.01 -5.68 -4.83
C PHE A 244 -23.50 -7.06 -5.27
N TRP A 245 -24.31 -8.11 -5.08
CA TRP A 245 -23.98 -9.47 -5.53
C TRP A 245 -23.91 -9.61 -7.05
N GLU A 246 -24.59 -8.76 -7.83
CA GLU A 246 -24.57 -8.84 -9.30
C GLU A 246 -23.30 -8.25 -9.89
N HIS A 247 -22.82 -7.14 -9.33
CA HIS A 247 -21.71 -6.38 -9.89
C HIS A 247 -20.37 -6.58 -9.14
N SER A 248 -20.42 -7.24 -7.99
CA SER A 248 -19.29 -7.55 -7.12
C SER A 248 -19.44 -8.93 -6.43
N PRO A 249 -19.70 -10.02 -7.18
CA PRO A 249 -20.01 -11.34 -6.62
C PRO A 249 -18.91 -11.90 -5.72
N ILE A 250 -17.63 -11.72 -6.09
CA ILE A 250 -16.49 -12.20 -5.27
C ILE A 250 -16.45 -11.51 -3.90
N LEU A 251 -16.62 -10.18 -3.87
CA LEU A 251 -16.66 -9.42 -2.63
C LEU A 251 -17.89 -9.79 -1.77
N PHE A 252 -19.02 -10.05 -2.43
CA PHE A 252 -20.24 -10.51 -1.77
C PHE A 252 -20.06 -11.91 -1.16
N ASP A 253 -19.44 -12.84 -1.88
CA ASP A 253 -19.17 -14.20 -1.40
C ASP A 253 -18.20 -14.19 -0.21
N ILE A 254 -17.13 -13.39 -0.28
CA ILE A 254 -16.18 -13.19 0.83
C ILE A 254 -16.91 -12.67 2.07
N SER A 255 -17.86 -11.75 1.90
CA SER A 255 -18.66 -11.21 3.00
C SER A 255 -19.60 -12.23 3.67
N GLY A 256 -19.96 -13.31 2.96
CA GLY A 256 -20.82 -14.38 3.44
C GLY A 256 -20.11 -15.44 4.29
N VAL A 257 -18.79 -15.35 4.46
CA VAL A 257 -17.99 -16.33 5.20
C VAL A 257 -18.25 -16.24 6.70
N ARG A 258 -19.13 -17.12 7.20
CA ARG A 258 -19.55 -17.20 8.62
C ARG A 258 -18.43 -17.57 9.61
N ALA A 259 -17.26 -17.98 9.14
CA ALA A 259 -16.13 -18.41 9.97
C ALA A 259 -15.19 -17.26 10.40
N GLY A 260 -15.52 -16.01 10.02
CA GLY A 260 -14.71 -14.83 10.31
C GLY A 260 -13.43 -14.74 9.46
N TRP A 261 -12.66 -13.66 9.68
CA TRP A 261 -11.46 -13.31 8.92
C TRP A 261 -10.37 -14.40 8.91
N ALA A 262 -10.31 -15.26 9.93
CA ALA A 262 -9.34 -16.34 10.02
C ALA A 262 -9.48 -17.41 8.90
N LYS A 263 -10.65 -17.56 8.28
CA LYS A 263 -10.84 -18.49 7.15
C LYS A 263 -10.59 -17.82 5.80
N ILE A 264 -10.66 -16.49 5.74
CA ILE A 264 -10.35 -15.66 4.57
C ILE A 264 -8.82 -15.47 4.46
N ASN A 265 -8.17 -15.21 5.60
CA ASN A 265 -6.73 -15.05 5.74
C ASN A 265 -6.03 -16.36 6.10
N LYS A 266 -6.17 -17.40 5.26
CA LYS A 266 -5.34 -18.59 5.40
C LYS A 266 -3.89 -18.24 5.00
N VAL A 267 -3.01 -18.21 6.00
CA VAL A 267 -1.54 -18.26 5.79
C VAL A 267 -1.15 -19.67 5.37
#